data_AF-A0A931UUD1-F1
#
_entry.id   AF-A0A931UUD1-F1
#
_cell.length_a   1.000
_cell.length_b   1.000
_cell.length_c   1.000
_cell.angle_alpha   90.00
_cell.angle_beta   90.00
_cell.angle_gamma   90.00
#
_symmetry.space_group_name_H-M   'P 1'
#
loop_
_entity.id
_entity.type
_entity.pdbx_description
1 polymer ?
#
loop_
_entity_poly.entity_id
_entity_poly.type
_entity_poly.pdbx_seq_one_letter_code
_entity_poly.pdbx_strand_id
1 'polypeptide(L)'
;MRAWWLPLIAVLAVGCGQAVVDGACADGYEPCDGACRPAGTCSLLAPDGGGDVTLDGTPDGVTDGGGDGELDSADGDLDALVDDARDALVDDARDALADGASDALADAATDGDLDALADGAGAGDATGDAVGDGCPPPPYTSTSHCGACGVVCSGATPMCKKALDGSYGCGPVCDVPTTLCGTTCTDLEVDPVNCGGCGKTCPTGLCNGGKCRGARAGHVVIIGHDYVGAAPSLAVGRVVVNAVFLPPKNPVRVLAYEQYADAAAISSVKAILDAGALGSGRTYVKTTSTTLVDFRDRLRIDDYDVALIFDQPSAPAGALDTVGADMKLSLDSFSRVGGVVVVLDGGGGVGQMPSYLTSAALLATTGQTTVTGKALDVVAPGDAVGVGVLTPYSAPSRSVSLTTTEPPSSSLITVVSEPTSSKPVVLHRVVFK
;
A
#
# COMPACT_ATOMS: atom_id res chain seq x y z
N MET A 1 2.48 43.87 66.79
CA MET A 1 2.87 42.88 67.82
C MET A 1 2.11 41.60 67.48
N ARG A 2 2.67 40.45 67.11
CA ARG A 2 4.01 39.87 67.22
C ARG A 2 4.41 39.23 65.87
N ALA A 3 5.69 39.28 65.59
CA ALA A 3 6.37 38.74 64.41
C ALA A 3 6.75 37.27 64.60
N TRP A 4 6.81 36.50 63.51
CA TRP A 4 7.74 35.37 63.34
C TRP A 4 8.38 35.48 61.95
N TRP A 5 9.67 35.21 61.91
CA TRP A 5 10.64 35.50 60.85
C TRP A 5 11.03 34.23 60.08
N LEU A 6 11.23 34.41 58.75
CA LEU A 6 12.22 33.81 57.82
C LEU A 6 12.16 32.30 57.44
N PRO A 7 12.82 31.87 56.31
CA PRO A 7 13.30 32.63 55.13
C PRO A 7 12.97 32.00 53.75
N LEU A 8 13.22 32.79 52.70
CA LEU A 8 13.36 32.43 51.28
C LEU A 8 14.39 31.30 51.04
N ILE A 9 14.10 30.41 50.08
CA ILE A 9 15.07 29.97 49.05
C ILE A 9 14.33 29.84 47.71
N ALA A 10 14.78 30.62 46.72
CA ALA A 10 14.51 30.42 45.30
C ALA A 10 15.77 29.83 44.68
N VAL A 11 15.69 28.67 44.02
CA VAL A 11 16.69 28.24 43.03
C VAL A 11 15.97 27.48 41.91
N LEU A 12 16.21 27.97 40.69
CA LEU A 12 15.86 27.38 39.41
C LEU A 12 16.48 25.98 39.24
N ALA A 13 15.69 24.99 38.81
CA ALA A 13 16.22 23.73 38.30
C ALA A 13 16.14 23.71 36.78
N VAL A 14 17.22 24.19 36.16
CA VAL A 14 17.61 23.89 34.78
C VAL A 14 18.37 22.55 34.81
N GLY A 15 18.01 21.65 33.89
CA GLY A 15 18.90 20.67 33.28
C GLY A 15 19.47 19.54 34.15
N CYS A 16 19.01 18.31 33.93
CA CYS A 16 19.82 17.11 34.13
C CYS A 16 21.09 17.20 33.28
N GLY A 17 22.26 17.18 33.90
CA GLY A 17 23.54 17.14 33.19
C GLY A 17 24.74 17.08 34.14
N GLN A 18 25.13 15.85 34.49
CA GLN A 18 26.39 15.44 35.14
C GLN A 18 26.48 15.56 36.68
N ALA A 19 26.54 14.39 37.33
CA ALA A 19 26.71 14.21 38.78
C ALA A 19 28.19 14.26 39.19
N VAL A 20 28.81 15.44 39.06
CA VAL A 20 30.19 15.72 39.50
C VAL A 20 30.14 16.72 40.65
N VAL A 21 30.80 16.41 41.77
CA VAL A 21 30.96 17.30 42.93
C VAL A 21 32.46 17.38 43.25
N ASP A 22 33.01 18.59 43.28
CA ASP A 22 34.44 18.86 43.57
C ASP A 22 35.45 18.05 42.73
N GLY A 23 35.12 17.79 41.46
CA GLY A 23 35.98 17.06 40.53
C GLY A 23 35.96 15.54 40.70
N ALA A 24 35.09 15.01 41.56
CA ALA A 24 34.84 13.58 41.74
C ALA A 24 33.35 13.25 41.49
N CYS A 25 33.05 11.97 41.26
CA CYS A 25 31.66 11.52 41.15
C CYS A 25 30.96 11.57 42.52
N ALA A 26 29.69 11.97 42.53
CA ALA A 26 28.87 11.98 43.74
C ALA A 26 28.70 10.56 44.33
N ASP A 27 28.44 10.46 45.63
CA ASP A 27 28.22 9.17 46.30
C ASP A 27 27.14 8.33 45.57
N GLY A 28 27.49 7.08 45.26
CA GLY A 28 26.66 6.17 44.46
C GLY A 28 26.94 6.18 42.96
N TYR A 29 27.89 7.00 42.49
CA TYR A 29 28.36 7.04 41.11
C TYR A 29 29.86 6.71 41.03
N GLU A 30 30.26 5.99 39.98
CA GLU A 30 31.64 5.64 39.66
C GLU A 30 32.08 6.30 38.33
N PRO A 31 33.37 6.66 38.17
CA PRO A 31 33.89 7.25 36.94
C PRO A 31 34.11 6.17 35.87
N CYS A 32 33.53 6.36 34.68
CA CYS A 32 33.65 5.45 33.54
C CYS A 32 33.79 6.24 32.24
N ASP A 33 34.88 6.02 31.51
CA ASP A 33 35.21 6.70 30.24
C ASP A 33 34.99 8.23 30.27
N GLY A 34 35.42 8.86 31.36
CA GLY A 34 35.34 10.32 31.53
C GLY A 34 33.98 10.87 31.96
N ALA A 35 33.02 10.03 32.35
CA ALA A 35 31.73 10.46 32.90
C ALA A 35 31.34 9.68 34.18
N CYS A 36 30.59 10.31 35.07
CA CYS A 36 30.07 9.67 36.28
C CYS A 36 28.77 8.91 36.00
N ARG A 37 28.72 7.61 36.33
CA ARG A 37 27.56 6.73 36.15
C ARG A 37 27.20 5.98 37.44
N PRO A 38 25.94 5.54 37.66
CA PRO A 38 25.56 4.82 38.86
C PRO A 38 26.40 3.55 39.05
N ALA A 39 26.83 3.28 40.29
CA ALA A 39 27.69 2.14 40.61
C ALA A 39 27.13 0.81 40.09
N GLY A 40 27.96 0.05 39.36
CA GLY A 40 27.60 -1.25 38.80
C GLY A 40 27.11 -1.22 37.35
N THR A 41 27.06 -0.04 36.71
CA THR A 41 26.62 0.10 35.30
C THR A 41 27.77 0.03 34.28
N CYS A 42 29.03 0.03 34.73
CA CYS A 42 30.17 0.11 33.82
C CYS A 42 30.66 -1.23 33.26
N SER A 43 30.16 -2.35 33.76
CA SER A 43 30.50 -3.69 33.26
C SER A 43 29.60 -4.20 32.11
N LEU A 44 28.73 -3.37 31.55
CA LEU A 44 27.83 -3.76 30.43
C LEU A 44 28.29 -3.28 29.05
N LEU A 45 29.47 -2.65 28.96
CA LEU A 45 30.02 -2.10 27.71
C LEU A 45 31.51 -2.46 27.55
N ALA A 46 31.85 -3.74 27.66
CA ALA A 46 33.11 -4.25 27.14
C ALA A 46 32.82 -5.14 25.91
N PRO A 47 33.31 -4.80 24.70
CA PRO A 47 33.42 -5.76 23.63
C PRO A 47 34.57 -6.74 23.92
N ASP A 48 34.34 -8.01 23.60
CA ASP A 48 35.21 -9.13 23.91
C ASP A 48 36.64 -9.04 23.33
N GLY A 49 37.61 -9.38 24.17
CA GLY A 49 38.69 -10.31 23.81
C GLY A 49 40.02 -9.73 23.31
N GLY A 50 41.08 -9.99 24.09
CA GLY A 50 42.47 -9.95 23.61
C GLY A 50 43.44 -9.62 24.73
N GLY A 51 44.08 -10.64 25.30
CA GLY A 51 45.09 -10.46 26.34
C GLY A 51 46.37 -9.84 25.79
N ASP A 52 47.19 -9.28 26.68
CA ASP A 52 48.64 -9.41 26.53
C ASP A 52 49.35 -9.27 27.88
N VAL A 53 50.45 -10.01 27.90
CA VAL A 53 51.54 -10.17 28.84
C VAL A 53 52.12 -8.83 29.29
N THR A 54 52.58 -8.87 30.54
CA THR A 54 53.42 -7.90 31.23
C THR A 54 54.52 -7.29 30.37
N LEU A 55 54.72 -5.97 30.45
CA LEU A 55 56.06 -5.38 30.44
C LEU A 55 56.15 -4.18 31.40
N ASP A 56 57.21 -4.21 32.21
CA ASP A 56 57.88 -3.06 32.82
C ASP A 56 58.23 -2.02 31.73
N GLY A 57 58.59 -0.77 31.97
CA GLY A 57 59.20 -0.11 33.10
C GLY A 57 59.93 1.10 32.53
N THR A 58 59.45 2.29 32.85
CA THR A 58 60.20 3.57 32.91
C THR A 58 60.85 4.16 31.63
N PRO A 59 61.07 5.49 31.64
CA PRO A 59 61.17 6.34 30.45
C PRO A 59 62.62 6.79 30.16
N ASP A 60 62.86 7.40 28.99
CA ASP A 60 63.71 8.58 28.80
C ASP A 60 63.93 8.88 27.31
N GLY A 61 64.14 10.17 26.97
CA GLY A 61 65.08 10.52 25.91
C GLY A 61 64.55 11.15 24.62
N VAL A 62 64.32 12.46 24.69
CA VAL A 62 64.67 13.52 23.72
C VAL A 62 65.32 13.21 22.34
N THR A 63 64.97 14.09 21.40
CA THR A 63 65.71 14.67 20.24
C THR A 63 65.39 14.22 18.81
N ASP A 64 64.92 15.23 18.05
CA ASP A 64 65.34 15.72 16.74
C ASP A 64 65.48 14.78 15.53
N GLY A 65 64.69 15.11 14.50
CA GLY A 65 65.26 15.49 13.21
C GLY A 65 65.09 14.52 12.04
N GLY A 66 64.32 14.97 11.05
CA GLY A 66 64.80 15.00 9.65
C GLY A 66 64.35 13.90 8.69
N GLY A 67 63.75 14.36 7.58
CA GLY A 67 63.63 13.67 6.28
C GLY A 67 62.62 12.53 6.26
N ASP A 68 61.88 12.23 5.21
CA ASP A 68 61.80 12.64 3.80
C ASP A 68 60.50 11.96 3.29
N GLY A 69 59.68 12.61 2.46
CA GLY A 69 59.70 12.38 1.02
C GLY A 69 58.59 11.41 0.60
N GLU A 70 57.82 11.80 -0.42
CA GLU A 70 56.81 11.01 -1.16
C GLU A 70 55.54 10.50 -0.43
N LEU A 71 54.45 11.27 -0.58
CA LEU A 71 53.19 10.68 -1.02
C LEU A 71 52.79 11.37 -2.33
N ASP A 72 53.07 10.67 -3.42
CA ASP A 72 52.67 11.04 -4.77
C ASP A 72 51.14 11.14 -4.86
N SER A 73 50.70 12.29 -5.40
CA SER A 73 49.43 12.42 -6.09
C SER A 73 49.65 12.10 -7.57
N ALA A 74 48.82 11.20 -8.09
CA ALA A 74 48.54 11.00 -9.52
C ALA A 74 47.16 10.32 -9.55
N ASP A 75 46.06 10.91 -10.03
CA ASP A 75 45.82 11.61 -11.30
C ASP A 75 46.47 10.88 -12.48
N GLY A 76 45.65 10.14 -13.23
CA GLY A 76 46.07 9.38 -14.39
C GLY A 76 44.90 8.76 -15.14
N ASP A 77 44.25 9.61 -15.95
CA ASP A 77 43.41 9.24 -17.08
C ASP A 77 44.06 8.14 -17.96
N LEU A 78 43.27 7.26 -18.59
CA LEU A 78 42.97 7.38 -20.02
C LEU A 78 42.17 6.19 -20.58
N ASP A 79 41.25 6.59 -21.44
CA ASP A 79 40.55 5.83 -22.47
C ASP A 79 41.36 4.73 -23.15
N ALA A 80 40.73 3.56 -23.31
CA ALA A 80 40.60 2.85 -24.58
C ALA A 80 40.06 1.45 -24.30
N LEU A 81 38.76 1.24 -24.54
CA LEU A 81 38.20 0.09 -25.26
C LEU A 81 36.74 0.44 -25.57
N VAL A 82 36.61 1.26 -26.61
CA VAL A 82 35.46 1.26 -27.51
C VAL A 82 35.55 -0.04 -28.31
N ASP A 83 34.62 -0.96 -28.08
CA ASP A 83 33.85 -1.72 -29.07
C ASP A 83 33.07 -2.84 -28.36
N ASP A 84 31.84 -3.09 -28.79
CA ASP A 84 30.90 -4.14 -28.35
C ASP A 84 30.06 -3.95 -27.07
N ALA A 85 29.37 -2.81 -26.93
CA ALA A 85 28.10 -2.79 -26.18
C ALA A 85 27.11 -1.67 -26.59
N ARG A 86 27.24 -1.14 -27.81
CA ARG A 86 26.12 -0.47 -28.49
C ARG A 86 25.82 -1.27 -29.75
N ASP A 87 24.89 -2.23 -29.62
CA ASP A 87 23.96 -2.66 -30.67
C ASP A 87 23.00 -3.72 -30.10
N ALA A 88 22.18 -3.31 -29.13
CA ALA A 88 21.07 -4.12 -28.62
C ALA A 88 19.72 -3.38 -28.71
N LEU A 89 19.57 -2.47 -29.69
CA LEU A 89 18.30 -1.77 -29.94
C LEU A 89 17.90 -1.61 -31.41
N VAL A 90 18.56 -2.31 -32.35
CA VAL A 90 18.01 -2.52 -33.70
C VAL A 90 18.51 -3.88 -34.18
N ASP A 91 17.71 -4.95 -34.00
CA ASP A 91 17.69 -6.15 -34.86
C ASP A 91 16.68 -7.21 -34.33
N ASP A 92 15.43 -6.80 -34.10
CA ASP A 92 14.32 -7.75 -33.87
C ASP A 92 13.09 -7.42 -34.74
N ALA A 93 13.33 -6.75 -35.87
CA ALA A 93 12.32 -6.42 -36.89
C ALA A 93 12.54 -7.10 -38.25
N ARG A 94 13.43 -8.09 -38.33
CA ARG A 94 13.61 -8.91 -39.53
C ARG A 94 14.06 -10.31 -39.10
N ASP A 95 13.09 -11.18 -38.82
CA ASP A 95 13.17 -12.64 -39.08
C ASP A 95 11.93 -13.38 -38.53
N ALA A 96 10.76 -13.01 -39.06
CA ALA A 96 9.55 -13.83 -38.97
C ALA A 96 8.93 -14.03 -40.37
N LEU A 97 9.78 -14.18 -41.40
CA LEU A 97 9.34 -14.51 -42.75
C LEU A 97 10.26 -15.55 -43.41
N ALA A 98 10.27 -16.77 -42.85
CA ALA A 98 10.76 -18.04 -43.41
C ALA A 98 10.88 -19.02 -42.22
N ASP A 99 10.42 -20.26 -42.17
CA ASP A 99 9.85 -21.20 -43.13
C ASP A 99 9.15 -22.34 -42.36
N GLY A 100 8.23 -23.03 -43.04
CA GLY A 100 7.69 -24.35 -42.69
C GLY A 100 6.16 -24.35 -42.68
N ALA A 101 5.43 -24.96 -43.61
CA ALA A 101 5.68 -25.93 -44.67
C ALA A 101 4.50 -25.77 -45.68
N SER A 102 4.43 -26.26 -46.91
CA SER A 102 5.07 -27.38 -47.60
C SER A 102 4.55 -27.34 -49.05
N ASP A 103 5.46 -27.66 -49.98
CA ASP A 103 5.23 -28.47 -51.18
C ASP A 103 4.49 -27.90 -52.40
N ALA A 104 5.30 -27.29 -53.27
CA ALA A 104 5.63 -27.77 -54.62
C ALA A 104 4.50 -28.30 -55.52
N LEU A 105 4.24 -27.57 -56.62
CA LEU A 105 4.65 -27.96 -57.99
C LEU A 105 4.08 -26.95 -58.98
N ALA A 106 4.93 -26.02 -59.42
CA ALA A 106 4.79 -25.37 -60.71
C ALA A 106 5.66 -26.15 -61.69
N ASP A 107 5.09 -26.53 -62.83
CA ASP A 107 5.86 -26.76 -64.04
C ASP A 107 5.06 -26.38 -65.28
N ALA A 108 5.78 -25.76 -66.20
CA ALA A 108 5.49 -25.49 -67.60
C ALA A 108 4.45 -24.41 -67.94
N ALA A 109 4.98 -23.18 -68.07
CA ALA A 109 4.60 -22.34 -69.20
C ALA A 109 5.19 -22.95 -70.49
N THR A 110 4.32 -23.28 -71.45
CA THR A 110 4.65 -23.27 -72.88
C THR A 110 3.46 -22.71 -73.64
N ASP A 111 3.77 -21.68 -74.42
CA ASP A 111 3.11 -21.10 -75.58
C ASP A 111 1.95 -21.88 -76.24
N GLY A 112 0.95 -21.13 -76.70
CA GLY A 112 0.02 -21.59 -77.73
C GLY A 112 -1.37 -20.98 -77.65
N ASP A 113 -1.54 -19.85 -78.35
CA ASP A 113 -2.73 -19.44 -79.11
C ASP A 113 -4.12 -19.83 -78.61
N LEU A 114 -4.95 -18.84 -78.24
CA LEU A 114 -6.35 -18.77 -78.69
C LEU A 114 -6.86 -17.32 -78.67
N ASP A 115 -6.88 -16.71 -79.86
CA ASP A 115 -7.84 -15.67 -80.22
C ASP A 115 -9.27 -16.19 -80.04
N ALA A 116 -10.15 -15.42 -79.39
CA ALA A 116 -11.48 -15.09 -79.91
C ALA A 116 -12.31 -14.24 -78.92
N LEU A 117 -12.55 -13.00 -79.36
CA LEU A 117 -13.83 -12.29 -79.28
C LEU A 117 -14.31 -11.81 -77.90
N ALA A 118 -13.82 -10.63 -77.54
CA ALA A 118 -14.67 -9.61 -76.94
C ALA A 118 -15.63 -9.06 -78.01
N ASP A 119 -16.92 -9.00 -77.69
CA ASP A 119 -17.85 -7.95 -78.10
C ASP A 119 -19.21 -8.13 -77.42
N GLY A 120 -19.77 -7.04 -76.88
CA GLY A 120 -21.20 -6.97 -76.58
C GLY A 120 -21.58 -6.33 -75.25
N ALA A 121 -21.67 -5.01 -75.24
CA ALA A 121 -22.44 -4.25 -74.27
C ALA A 121 -23.93 -4.70 -74.21
N GLY A 122 -24.50 -4.71 -73.01
CA GLY A 122 -25.93 -4.88 -72.77
C GLY A 122 -26.32 -4.29 -71.43
N ALA A 123 -26.99 -3.15 -71.46
CA ALA A 123 -27.70 -2.56 -70.33
C ALA A 123 -29.04 -3.29 -70.11
N GLY A 124 -29.50 -3.28 -68.85
CA GLY A 124 -30.75 -3.90 -68.37
C GLY A 124 -30.43 -5.16 -67.57
N ASP A 125 -31.11 -5.55 -66.51
CA ASP A 125 -32.33 -5.11 -65.85
C ASP A 125 -32.36 -5.89 -64.52
N ALA A 126 -33.10 -5.41 -63.54
CA ALA A 126 -33.21 -6.00 -62.22
C ALA A 126 -33.77 -7.44 -62.25
N THR A 127 -33.05 -8.37 -61.61
CA THR A 127 -33.67 -9.53 -60.94
C THR A 127 -32.90 -9.80 -59.66
N GLY A 128 -33.57 -9.63 -58.53
CA GLY A 128 -32.99 -9.80 -57.20
C GLY A 128 -32.60 -11.26 -56.93
N ASP A 129 -31.51 -11.42 -56.18
CA ASP A 129 -31.40 -12.50 -55.22
C ASP A 129 -30.59 -12.00 -54.02
N ALA A 130 -31.13 -12.22 -52.83
CA ALA A 130 -30.62 -11.68 -51.58
C ALA A 130 -29.42 -12.51 -51.08
N VAL A 131 -28.24 -11.90 -51.01
CA VAL A 131 -27.30 -12.14 -49.92
C VAL A 131 -26.95 -10.77 -49.36
N GLY A 132 -27.56 -10.44 -48.23
CA GLY A 132 -27.29 -9.21 -47.51
C GLY A 132 -25.89 -9.26 -46.89
N ASP A 133 -25.17 -8.15 -47.01
CA ASP A 133 -24.28 -7.62 -45.98
C ASP A 133 -24.23 -6.10 -46.18
N GLY A 134 -25.41 -5.51 -45.99
CA GLY A 134 -25.58 -4.07 -45.94
C GLY A 134 -24.92 -3.55 -44.67
N CYS A 135 -23.86 -2.78 -44.85
CA CYS A 135 -23.28 -2.00 -43.79
C CYS A 135 -24.34 -1.11 -43.12
N PRO A 136 -24.71 -1.33 -41.84
CA PRO A 136 -25.63 -0.41 -41.18
C PRO A 136 -24.96 0.96 -41.01
N PRO A 137 -25.71 2.08 -41.05
CA PRO A 137 -25.14 3.37 -40.71
C PRO A 137 -24.58 3.37 -39.26
N PRO A 138 -23.55 4.19 -38.96
CA PRO A 138 -22.99 4.28 -37.61
C PRO A 138 -24.09 4.55 -36.57
N PRO A 139 -24.00 3.97 -35.36
CA PRO A 139 -22.75 3.91 -34.56
C PRO A 139 -21.99 2.55 -34.45
N TYR A 140 -22.17 1.58 -35.36
CA TYR A 140 -21.36 0.33 -35.39
C TYR A 140 -21.23 -0.38 -34.02
N THR A 141 -22.35 -0.79 -33.44
CA THR A 141 -22.40 -1.36 -32.09
C THR A 141 -22.77 -2.83 -32.06
N SER A 142 -22.94 -3.47 -33.21
CA SER A 142 -23.30 -4.88 -33.28
C SER A 142 -22.04 -5.75 -33.30
N THR A 143 -22.16 -7.01 -32.88
CA THR A 143 -21.05 -7.97 -32.94
C THR A 143 -20.60 -8.26 -34.37
N SER A 144 -21.41 -7.95 -35.39
CA SER A 144 -21.06 -8.13 -36.80
C SER A 144 -20.53 -6.85 -37.49
N HIS A 145 -20.65 -5.70 -36.84
CA HIS A 145 -20.19 -4.41 -37.34
C HIS A 145 -19.72 -3.54 -36.15
N CYS A 146 -18.68 -3.96 -35.44
CA CYS A 146 -18.25 -3.34 -34.19
C CYS A 146 -17.15 -2.28 -34.38
N GLY A 147 -17.43 -1.02 -34.10
CA GLY A 147 -16.50 0.10 -34.31
C GLY A 147 -16.31 0.48 -35.79
N ALA A 148 -16.35 -0.51 -36.68
CA ALA A 148 -16.36 -0.33 -38.12
C ALA A 148 -17.19 -1.40 -38.82
N CYS A 149 -17.59 -1.11 -40.05
CA CYS A 149 -18.48 -1.95 -40.85
C CYS A 149 -18.01 -3.39 -41.06
N GLY A 150 -16.72 -3.63 -41.29
CA GLY A 150 -16.21 -4.98 -41.57
C GLY A 150 -15.81 -5.78 -40.32
N VAL A 151 -16.03 -5.23 -39.12
CA VAL A 151 -15.47 -5.80 -37.90
C VAL A 151 -16.48 -6.72 -37.23
N VAL A 152 -16.21 -8.03 -37.32
CA VAL A 152 -16.98 -9.07 -36.65
C VAL A 152 -16.22 -9.54 -35.40
N CYS A 153 -16.84 -9.37 -34.23
CA CYS A 153 -16.34 -9.84 -32.95
C CYS A 153 -16.50 -11.36 -32.82
N SER A 154 -15.41 -12.05 -32.53
CA SER A 154 -15.36 -13.51 -32.44
C SER A 154 -14.23 -13.99 -31.52
N GLY A 155 -14.17 -15.31 -31.28
CA GLY A 155 -13.11 -15.93 -30.47
C GLY A 155 -13.09 -15.40 -29.03
N ALA A 156 -11.91 -14.97 -28.56
CA ALA A 156 -11.70 -14.46 -27.21
C ALA A 156 -12.38 -13.10 -26.94
N THR A 157 -12.81 -12.39 -27.98
CA THR A 157 -13.47 -11.07 -27.87
C THR A 157 -14.80 -11.05 -28.63
N PRO A 158 -15.81 -11.85 -28.21
CA PRO A 158 -17.03 -12.04 -28.98
C PRO A 158 -18.04 -10.89 -28.83
N MET A 159 -17.79 -9.92 -27.94
CA MET A 159 -18.75 -8.83 -27.63
C MET A 159 -18.30 -7.52 -28.26
N CYS A 160 -19.23 -6.73 -28.78
CA CYS A 160 -18.95 -5.34 -29.14
C CYS A 160 -19.14 -4.43 -27.91
N LYS A 161 -18.05 -3.88 -27.38
CA LYS A 161 -18.05 -3.07 -26.16
C LYS A 161 -17.67 -1.63 -26.47
N LYS A 162 -18.19 -0.70 -25.67
CA LYS A 162 -17.82 0.71 -25.73
C LYS A 162 -16.55 0.95 -24.92
N ALA A 163 -15.55 1.55 -25.53
CA ALA A 163 -14.32 1.99 -24.87
C ALA A 163 -14.50 3.34 -24.15
N LEU A 164 -13.54 3.69 -23.30
CA LEU A 164 -13.57 4.91 -22.48
C LEU A 164 -13.54 6.21 -23.31
N ASP A 165 -12.94 6.17 -24.50
CA ASP A 165 -12.91 7.28 -25.46
C ASP A 165 -14.21 7.44 -26.27
N GLY A 166 -15.19 6.56 -26.02
CA GLY A 166 -16.47 6.56 -26.71
C GLY A 166 -16.51 5.73 -27.99
N SER A 167 -15.39 5.15 -28.42
CA SER A 167 -15.33 4.23 -29.57
C SER A 167 -15.91 2.85 -29.21
N TYR A 168 -16.21 2.04 -30.22
CA TYR A 168 -16.64 0.64 -30.05
C TYR A 168 -15.54 -0.30 -30.55
N GLY A 169 -15.32 -1.39 -29.83
CA GLY A 169 -14.34 -2.41 -30.18
C GLY A 169 -14.72 -3.78 -29.63
N CYS A 170 -14.16 -4.83 -30.24
CA CYS A 170 -14.39 -6.19 -29.78
C CYS A 170 -13.70 -6.41 -28.42
N GLY A 171 -14.46 -6.94 -27.47
CA GLY A 171 -14.02 -7.21 -26.11
C GLY A 171 -14.48 -8.58 -25.61
N PRO A 172 -13.84 -9.09 -24.55
CA PRO A 172 -14.23 -10.35 -23.91
C PRO A 172 -15.65 -10.24 -23.34
N VAL A 173 -16.29 -11.38 -23.10
CA VAL A 173 -17.62 -11.41 -22.44
C VAL A 173 -17.57 -10.70 -21.09
N CYS A 174 -16.57 -11.06 -20.30
CA CYS A 174 -16.34 -10.52 -18.97
C CYS A 174 -15.18 -9.53 -19.00
N ASP A 175 -15.33 -8.41 -18.31
CA ASP A 175 -14.22 -7.48 -18.12
C ASP A 175 -13.26 -8.03 -17.07
N VAL A 176 -11.97 -7.81 -17.26
CA VAL A 176 -10.95 -8.22 -16.28
C VAL A 176 -11.22 -7.54 -14.94
N PRO A 177 -11.04 -8.24 -13.80
CA PRO A 177 -10.44 -9.58 -13.64
C PRO A 177 -11.47 -10.73 -13.68
N THR A 178 -12.72 -10.48 -14.07
CA THR A 178 -13.78 -11.49 -13.97
C THR A 178 -13.72 -12.53 -15.10
N THR A 179 -14.13 -13.76 -14.78
CA THR A 179 -14.19 -14.90 -15.70
C THR A 179 -15.63 -15.37 -15.87
N LEU A 180 -16.00 -15.80 -17.08
CA LEU A 180 -17.34 -16.30 -17.36
C LEU A 180 -17.54 -17.69 -16.71
N CYS A 181 -18.36 -17.74 -15.66
CA CYS A 181 -18.81 -18.97 -15.01
C CYS A 181 -20.27 -19.23 -15.36
N GLY A 182 -20.50 -20.08 -16.38
CA GLY A 182 -21.82 -20.29 -16.96
C GLY A 182 -22.26 -19.04 -17.73
N THR A 183 -23.21 -18.29 -17.19
CA THR A 183 -23.70 -17.03 -17.79
C THR A 183 -23.31 -15.78 -17.01
N THR A 184 -22.56 -15.93 -15.91
CA THR A 184 -22.22 -14.83 -15.01
C THR A 184 -20.72 -14.56 -15.00
N CYS A 185 -20.34 -13.30 -15.05
CA CYS A 185 -18.96 -12.88 -14.88
C CYS A 185 -18.62 -12.84 -13.39
N THR A 186 -17.63 -13.62 -13.00
CA THR A 186 -17.28 -13.86 -11.61
C THR A 186 -15.79 -13.61 -11.36
N ASP A 187 -15.47 -12.94 -10.25
CA ASP A 187 -14.10 -12.81 -9.80
C ASP A 187 -13.65 -14.08 -9.06
N LEU A 188 -12.80 -14.87 -9.72
CA LEU A 188 -12.31 -16.14 -9.17
C LEU A 188 -11.33 -15.96 -8.00
N GLU A 189 -10.83 -14.75 -7.77
CA GLU A 189 -9.84 -14.48 -6.71
C GLU A 189 -10.51 -14.35 -5.33
N VAL A 190 -11.78 -13.95 -5.29
CA VAL A 190 -12.51 -13.63 -4.06
C VAL A 190 -13.90 -14.27 -3.96
N ASP A 191 -14.45 -14.83 -5.04
CA ASP A 191 -15.75 -15.49 -4.98
C ASP A 191 -15.65 -16.86 -4.26
N PRO A 192 -16.31 -17.04 -3.09
CA PRO A 192 -16.28 -18.28 -2.35
C PRO A 192 -16.97 -19.47 -3.04
N VAL A 193 -17.84 -19.26 -4.04
CA VAL A 193 -18.47 -20.36 -4.79
C VAL A 193 -17.75 -20.70 -6.11
N ASN A 194 -16.79 -19.87 -6.53
CA ASN A 194 -16.03 -20.01 -7.78
C ASN A 194 -14.51 -19.80 -7.58
N CYS A 195 -13.98 -20.21 -6.42
CA CYS A 195 -12.63 -19.84 -6.00
C CYS A 195 -11.53 -20.55 -6.82
N GLY A 196 -10.74 -19.77 -7.56
CA GLY A 196 -9.70 -20.28 -8.47
C GLY A 196 -10.26 -21.11 -9.64
N GLY A 197 -11.55 -21.00 -9.91
CA GLY A 197 -12.23 -21.70 -11.00
C GLY A 197 -13.73 -21.84 -10.79
N CYS A 198 -14.49 -21.82 -11.89
CA CYS A 198 -15.94 -21.92 -11.85
C CYS A 198 -16.42 -23.19 -11.13
N GLY A 199 -17.41 -23.04 -10.25
CA GLY A 199 -18.00 -24.11 -9.45
C GLY A 199 -17.13 -24.63 -8.30
N LYS A 200 -15.92 -24.07 -8.08
CA LYS A 200 -15.06 -24.44 -6.95
C LYS A 200 -15.49 -23.73 -5.68
N THR A 201 -16.46 -24.31 -4.99
CA THR A 201 -16.95 -23.76 -3.72
C THR A 201 -16.02 -24.08 -2.55
N CYS A 202 -15.67 -23.05 -1.77
CA CYS A 202 -14.88 -23.19 -0.57
C CYS A 202 -15.74 -23.68 0.61
N PRO A 203 -15.38 -24.80 1.27
CA PRO A 203 -16.13 -25.32 2.43
C PRO A 203 -16.24 -24.32 3.60
N THR A 204 -15.29 -23.40 3.69
CA THR A 204 -15.23 -22.35 4.71
C THR A 204 -16.00 -21.08 4.32
N GLY A 205 -16.45 -20.97 3.07
CA GLY A 205 -17.00 -19.74 2.52
C GLY A 205 -15.97 -18.62 2.30
N LEU A 206 -14.67 -18.93 2.35
CA LEU A 206 -13.59 -17.93 2.21
C LEU A 206 -12.70 -18.24 1.01
N CYS A 207 -12.72 -17.34 0.04
CA CYS A 207 -11.78 -17.32 -1.09
C CYS A 207 -10.88 -16.11 -0.96
N ASN A 208 -9.56 -16.32 -0.98
CA ASN A 208 -8.62 -15.21 -1.04
C ASN A 208 -7.41 -15.59 -1.91
N GLY A 209 -7.21 -14.83 -2.98
CA GLY A 209 -6.16 -15.05 -3.96
C GLY A 209 -6.38 -16.33 -4.78
N GLY A 210 -7.64 -16.62 -5.12
CA GLY A 210 -8.00 -17.80 -5.92
C GLY A 210 -7.84 -19.14 -5.19
N LYS A 211 -7.67 -19.10 -3.86
CA LYS A 211 -7.49 -20.29 -3.01
C LYS A 211 -8.49 -20.27 -1.87
N CYS A 212 -9.09 -21.43 -1.60
CA CYS A 212 -9.93 -21.61 -0.42
C CYS A 212 -9.09 -21.56 0.86
N ARG A 213 -9.52 -20.75 1.82
CA ARG A 213 -8.76 -20.51 3.07
C ARG A 213 -9.51 -20.98 4.30
N GLY A 214 -8.75 -21.35 5.33
CA GLY A 214 -9.27 -21.50 6.68
C GLY A 214 -9.59 -20.14 7.30
N ALA A 215 -10.64 -20.07 8.12
CA ALA A 215 -10.96 -18.87 8.89
C ALA A 215 -9.91 -18.65 9.99
N ARG A 216 -9.49 -17.41 10.16
CA ARG A 216 -8.62 -16.96 11.26
C ARG A 216 -9.13 -15.61 11.75
N ALA A 217 -8.94 -15.32 13.03
CA ALA A 217 -9.28 -14.00 13.56
C ALA A 217 -8.41 -12.93 12.88
N GLY A 218 -9.04 -11.93 12.30
CA GLY A 218 -8.38 -10.75 11.77
C GLY A 218 -8.94 -9.48 12.41
N HIS A 219 -8.55 -8.33 11.88
CA HIS A 219 -8.83 -7.05 12.54
C HIS A 219 -9.20 -5.98 11.52
N VAL A 220 -10.09 -5.08 11.92
CA VAL A 220 -10.38 -3.84 11.20
C VAL A 220 -10.21 -2.69 12.17
N VAL A 221 -9.27 -1.79 11.90
CA VAL A 221 -9.01 -0.60 12.71
C VAL A 221 -9.35 0.64 11.89
N ILE A 222 -10.21 1.49 12.42
CA ILE A 222 -10.67 2.72 11.77
C ILE A 222 -10.20 3.88 12.62
N ILE A 223 -9.45 4.81 12.02
CA ILE A 223 -8.75 5.88 12.70
C ILE A 223 -9.21 7.23 12.14
N GLY A 224 -9.99 7.99 12.91
CA GLY A 224 -10.48 9.34 12.60
C GLY A 224 -9.42 10.43 12.77
N HIS A 225 -8.22 10.22 12.24
CA HIS A 225 -7.14 11.19 12.26
C HIS A 225 -6.64 11.47 10.85
N ASP A 226 -6.46 12.76 10.56
CA ASP A 226 -5.64 13.18 9.44
C ASP A 226 -4.17 13.21 9.88
N TYR A 227 -3.32 12.68 9.00
CA TYR A 227 -1.90 12.51 9.24
C TYR A 227 -1.04 13.57 8.55
N VAL A 228 -1.60 14.55 7.85
CA VAL A 228 -0.82 15.68 7.33
C VAL A 228 -0.12 16.42 8.47
N GLY A 229 1.21 16.34 8.50
CA GLY A 229 2.05 16.97 9.52
C GLY A 229 2.06 16.24 10.87
N ALA A 230 1.49 15.03 10.96
CA ALA A 230 1.61 14.21 12.15
C ALA A 230 3.06 13.70 12.33
N ALA A 231 3.49 13.58 13.59
CA ALA A 231 4.84 13.16 13.96
C ALA A 231 4.83 11.88 14.84
N PRO A 232 5.93 11.09 14.85
CA PRO A 232 6.02 9.85 15.63
C PRO A 232 5.80 10.01 17.14
N SER A 233 6.14 11.17 17.70
CA SER A 233 6.01 11.47 19.12
C SER A 233 4.56 11.77 19.55
N LEU A 234 3.64 11.97 18.61
CA LEU A 234 2.24 12.25 18.91
C LEU A 234 1.47 10.97 19.24
N ALA A 235 0.44 11.10 20.08
CA ALA A 235 -0.47 10.01 20.41
C ALA A 235 -1.07 9.34 19.16
N VAL A 236 -1.45 10.13 18.15
CA VAL A 236 -1.95 9.62 16.87
C VAL A 236 -0.93 8.79 16.10
N GLY A 237 0.36 9.07 16.28
CA GLY A 237 1.45 8.28 15.71
C GLY A 237 1.50 6.90 16.35
N ARG A 238 1.38 6.82 17.68
CA ARG A 238 1.30 5.53 18.39
C ARG A 238 0.08 4.73 17.96
N VAL A 239 -1.08 5.35 17.77
CA VAL A 239 -2.32 4.67 17.34
C VAL A 239 -2.11 3.94 16.00
N VAL A 240 -1.59 4.61 14.97
CA VAL A 240 -1.37 3.95 13.66
C VAL A 240 -0.25 2.93 13.71
N VAL A 241 0.80 3.14 14.52
CA VAL A 241 1.83 2.11 14.76
C VAL A 241 1.21 0.86 15.36
N ASN A 242 0.42 1.01 16.43
CA ASN A 242 -0.22 -0.13 17.08
C ASN A 242 -1.16 -0.89 16.12
N ALA A 243 -1.89 -0.17 15.26
CA ALA A 243 -2.78 -0.76 14.27
C ALA A 243 -2.01 -1.54 13.17
N VAL A 244 -0.97 -0.93 12.57
CA VAL A 244 -0.21 -1.56 11.48
C VAL A 244 0.68 -2.69 11.98
N PHE A 245 1.23 -2.60 13.19
CA PHE A 245 2.06 -3.64 13.78
C PHE A 245 1.26 -4.67 14.59
N LEU A 246 -0.07 -4.70 14.45
CA LEU A 246 -0.93 -5.66 15.14
C LEU A 246 -0.66 -7.13 14.73
N PRO A 247 -0.39 -7.47 13.44
CA PRO A 247 0.04 -8.82 13.09
C PRO A 247 1.37 -9.17 13.77
N PRO A 248 1.60 -10.41 14.23
CA PRO A 248 2.85 -10.80 14.88
C PRO A 248 4.03 -11.06 13.92
N LYS A 249 3.87 -10.75 12.62
CA LYS A 249 4.86 -11.02 11.56
C LYS A 249 6.05 -10.05 11.62
N ASN A 250 7.22 -10.51 11.16
CA ASN A 250 8.42 -9.69 11.04
C ASN A 250 9.26 -10.19 9.84
N PRO A 251 9.35 -9.44 8.72
CA PRO A 251 8.73 -8.12 8.50
C PRO A 251 7.20 -8.19 8.45
N VAL A 252 6.53 -7.10 8.84
CA VAL A 252 5.09 -6.89 8.54
C VAL A 252 4.97 -6.44 7.08
N ARG A 253 4.14 -7.12 6.29
CA ARG A 253 3.96 -6.78 4.87
C ARG A 253 2.69 -5.96 4.72
N VAL A 254 2.84 -4.71 4.27
CA VAL A 254 1.77 -3.72 4.19
C VAL A 254 1.50 -3.41 2.72
N LEU A 255 0.25 -3.59 2.29
CA LEU A 255 -0.23 -3.04 1.02
C LEU A 255 -0.96 -1.73 1.32
N ALA A 256 -0.52 -0.63 0.73
CA ALA A 256 -1.10 0.70 0.95
C ALA A 256 -1.92 1.17 -0.26
N TYR A 257 -3.15 1.65 -0.03
CA TYR A 257 -3.99 2.27 -1.06
C TYR A 257 -3.88 3.80 -1.01
N GLU A 258 -3.36 4.39 -2.09
CA GLU A 258 -2.93 5.80 -2.13
C GLU A 258 -3.51 6.59 -3.33
N GLN A 259 -4.52 6.05 -4.04
CA GLN A 259 -5.02 6.63 -5.29
C GLN A 259 -5.41 8.12 -5.21
N TYR A 260 -6.10 8.53 -4.14
CA TYR A 260 -6.51 9.92 -3.91
C TYR A 260 -5.99 10.49 -2.58
N ALA A 261 -4.96 9.85 -2.03
CA ALA A 261 -4.39 10.22 -0.76
C ALA A 261 -3.51 11.48 -0.84
N ASP A 262 -3.42 12.21 0.26
CA ASP A 262 -2.56 13.37 0.38
C ASP A 262 -1.08 12.93 0.53
N ALA A 263 -0.20 13.44 -0.34
CA ALA A 263 1.22 13.09 -0.32
C ALA A 263 1.91 13.44 1.01
N ALA A 264 1.48 14.51 1.69
CA ALA A 264 2.03 14.88 2.99
C ALA A 264 1.59 13.88 4.08
N ALA A 265 0.34 13.40 4.02
CA ALA A 265 -0.13 12.35 4.93
C ALA A 265 0.64 11.04 4.71
N ILE A 266 0.87 10.64 3.45
CA ILE A 266 1.68 9.46 3.11
C ILE A 266 3.08 9.57 3.70
N SER A 267 3.74 10.72 3.54
CA SER A 267 5.08 10.97 4.08
C SER A 267 5.10 10.91 5.61
N SER A 268 4.14 11.54 6.28
CA SER A 268 4.03 11.52 7.74
C SER A 268 3.78 10.11 8.29
N VAL A 269 2.85 9.35 7.70
CA VAL A 269 2.59 7.96 8.11
C VAL A 269 3.84 7.10 7.91
N LYS A 270 4.56 7.27 6.79
CA LYS A 270 5.83 6.54 6.58
C LYS A 270 6.83 6.84 7.70
N ALA A 271 7.06 8.11 8.03
CA ALA A 271 7.99 8.50 9.10
C ALA A 271 7.56 7.93 10.47
N ILE A 272 6.24 7.90 10.74
CA ILE A 272 5.67 7.29 11.95
C ILE A 272 5.92 5.78 11.99
N LEU A 273 5.68 5.07 10.90
CA LEU A 273 5.90 3.62 10.83
C LEU A 273 7.39 3.25 10.90
N ASP A 274 8.28 4.02 10.28
CA ASP A 274 9.74 3.84 10.39
C ASP A 274 10.20 3.97 11.85
N ALA A 275 9.75 5.02 12.55
CA ALA A 275 10.06 5.22 13.96
C ALA A 275 9.44 4.12 14.85
N GLY A 276 8.22 3.67 14.54
CA GLY A 276 7.55 2.57 15.24
C GLY A 276 8.25 1.22 15.06
N ALA A 277 8.74 0.95 13.86
CA ALA A 277 9.55 -0.23 13.54
C ALA A 277 10.83 -0.25 14.38
N LEU A 278 11.58 0.87 14.36
CA LEU A 278 12.80 1.04 15.17
C LEU A 278 12.51 0.88 16.66
N GLY A 279 11.48 1.56 17.19
CA GLY A 279 11.14 1.53 18.61
C GLY A 279 10.62 0.18 19.11
N SER A 280 10.12 -0.69 18.23
CA SER A 280 9.66 -2.04 18.57
C SER A 280 10.67 -3.14 18.25
N GLY A 281 11.80 -2.81 17.61
CA GLY A 281 12.76 -3.80 17.11
C GLY A 281 12.21 -4.67 15.97
N ARG A 282 11.18 -4.20 15.27
CA ARG A 282 10.51 -4.91 14.18
C ARG A 282 10.79 -4.22 12.86
N THR A 283 10.52 -4.93 11.77
CA THR A 283 10.64 -4.41 10.41
C THR A 283 9.29 -4.49 9.70
N TYR A 284 9.13 -3.68 8.66
CA TYR A 284 7.98 -3.75 7.77
C TYR A 284 8.40 -3.46 6.33
N VAL A 285 7.64 -3.99 5.38
CA VAL A 285 7.77 -3.69 3.95
C VAL A 285 6.44 -3.12 3.50
N LYS A 286 6.47 -1.91 2.94
CA LYS A 286 5.29 -1.25 2.40
C LYS A 286 5.34 -1.27 0.87
N THR A 287 4.30 -1.85 0.27
CA THR A 287 4.03 -1.78 -1.17
C THR A 287 2.90 -0.78 -1.40
N THR A 288 3.09 0.19 -2.28
CA THR A 288 2.06 1.18 -2.63
C THR A 288 1.26 0.71 -3.84
N SER A 289 -0.04 0.96 -3.80
CA SER A 289 -0.96 0.87 -4.93
C SER A 289 -1.69 2.20 -5.12
N THR A 290 -1.67 2.71 -6.35
CA THR A 290 -2.29 3.99 -6.73
C THR A 290 -3.58 3.80 -7.53
N THR A 291 -4.05 2.57 -7.72
CA THR A 291 -5.32 2.29 -8.40
C THR A 291 -6.13 1.25 -7.63
N LEU A 292 -7.45 1.40 -7.65
CA LEU A 292 -8.37 0.47 -6.99
C LEU A 292 -8.17 -0.98 -7.47
N VAL A 293 -8.07 -1.17 -8.79
CA VAL A 293 -7.91 -2.50 -9.40
C VAL A 293 -6.62 -3.16 -8.91
N ASP A 294 -5.50 -2.45 -8.96
CA ASP A 294 -4.22 -2.99 -8.50
C ASP A 294 -4.23 -3.35 -7.02
N PHE A 295 -4.81 -2.50 -6.16
CA PHE A 295 -4.90 -2.77 -4.72
C PHE A 295 -5.76 -4.01 -4.44
N ARG A 296 -6.97 -4.05 -5.04
CA ARG A 296 -7.93 -5.15 -4.87
C ARG A 296 -7.31 -6.48 -5.31
N ASP A 297 -6.65 -6.50 -6.47
CA ASP A 297 -6.14 -7.73 -7.10
C ASP A 297 -4.86 -8.23 -6.44
N ARG A 298 -4.13 -7.37 -5.73
CA ARG A 298 -2.93 -7.75 -4.95
C ARG A 298 -3.24 -8.17 -3.52
N LEU A 299 -4.43 -7.89 -2.98
CA LEU A 299 -4.74 -8.10 -1.56
C LEU A 299 -4.93 -9.59 -1.20
N ARG A 300 -3.81 -10.32 -1.18
CA ARG A 300 -3.72 -11.74 -0.83
C ARG A 300 -3.02 -11.91 0.52
N ILE A 301 -3.56 -12.76 1.38
CA ILE A 301 -2.99 -13.06 2.70
C ILE A 301 -1.62 -13.74 2.61
N ASP A 302 -1.34 -14.43 1.49
CA ASP A 302 -0.04 -15.03 1.22
C ASP A 302 1.04 -13.97 1.01
N ASP A 303 0.68 -12.75 0.60
CA ASP A 303 1.60 -11.69 0.19
C ASP A 303 1.64 -10.51 1.18
N TYR A 304 0.51 -10.22 1.83
CA TYR A 304 0.35 -9.09 2.74
C TYR A 304 -0.30 -9.50 4.06
N ASP A 305 0.07 -8.78 5.12
CA ASP A 305 -0.49 -8.95 6.46
C ASP A 305 -1.42 -7.78 6.83
N VAL A 306 -1.18 -6.60 6.25
CA VAL A 306 -1.94 -5.37 6.49
C VAL A 306 -2.39 -4.74 5.18
N ALA A 307 -3.67 -4.35 5.11
CA ALA A 307 -4.23 -3.46 4.12
C ALA A 307 -4.34 -2.06 4.74
N LEU A 308 -3.51 -1.10 4.32
CA LEU A 308 -3.52 0.28 4.82
C LEU A 308 -4.21 1.19 3.82
N ILE A 309 -5.43 1.62 4.13
CA ILE A 309 -6.21 2.54 3.32
C ILE A 309 -6.04 3.94 3.88
N PHE A 310 -5.38 4.82 3.11
CA PHE A 310 -5.25 6.22 3.47
C PHE A 310 -6.57 6.97 3.31
N ASP A 311 -6.69 8.12 3.98
CA ASP A 311 -7.74 9.10 3.71
C ASP A 311 -7.69 9.52 2.23
N GLN A 312 -8.85 9.76 1.62
CA GLN A 312 -9.01 10.00 0.18
C GLN A 312 -9.55 11.41 -0.11
N PRO A 313 -8.88 12.49 0.34
CA PRO A 313 -9.41 13.85 0.23
C PRO A 313 -9.50 14.35 -1.22
N SER A 314 -8.74 13.77 -2.15
CA SER A 314 -8.73 14.17 -3.57
C SER A 314 -9.73 13.37 -4.43
N ALA A 315 -10.53 12.49 -3.82
CA ALA A 315 -11.50 11.68 -4.57
C ALA A 315 -12.62 12.55 -5.15
N PRO A 316 -13.08 12.29 -6.39
CA PRO A 316 -14.25 12.95 -6.95
C PRO A 316 -15.49 12.73 -6.07
N ALA A 317 -16.34 13.74 -5.96
CA ALA A 317 -17.56 13.65 -5.15
C ALA A 317 -18.44 12.47 -5.61
N GLY A 318 -18.78 11.59 -4.67
CA GLY A 318 -19.59 10.39 -4.87
C GLY A 318 -18.78 9.14 -5.25
N ALA A 319 -17.49 9.26 -5.58
CA ALA A 319 -16.69 8.13 -6.04
C ALA A 319 -16.43 7.09 -4.93
N LEU A 320 -16.30 7.52 -3.68
CA LEU A 320 -15.88 6.65 -2.58
C LEU A 320 -16.90 5.56 -2.20
N ASP A 321 -18.18 5.75 -2.53
CA ASP A 321 -19.20 4.71 -2.37
C ASP A 321 -18.95 3.53 -3.32
N THR A 322 -18.66 3.82 -4.60
CA THR A 322 -18.30 2.79 -5.58
C THR A 322 -16.97 2.13 -5.24
N VAL A 323 -15.96 2.92 -4.84
CA VAL A 323 -14.64 2.39 -4.44
C VAL A 323 -14.78 1.41 -3.26
N GLY A 324 -15.59 1.76 -2.25
CA GLY A 324 -15.82 0.86 -1.12
C GLY A 324 -16.58 -0.40 -1.51
N ALA A 325 -17.65 -0.28 -2.31
CA ALA A 325 -18.41 -1.42 -2.82
C ALA A 325 -17.54 -2.42 -3.59
N ASP A 326 -16.62 -1.92 -4.43
CA ASP A 326 -15.70 -2.74 -5.22
C ASP A 326 -14.63 -3.44 -4.36
N MET A 327 -14.21 -2.84 -3.24
CA MET A 327 -13.25 -3.45 -2.31
C MET A 327 -13.87 -4.44 -1.32
N LYS A 328 -15.19 -4.41 -1.16
CA LYS A 328 -15.92 -5.14 -0.10
C LYS A 328 -15.53 -6.60 0.02
N LEU A 329 -15.57 -7.36 -1.08
CA LEU A 329 -15.29 -8.80 -1.05
C LEU A 329 -13.81 -9.10 -0.74
N SER A 330 -12.89 -8.31 -1.29
CA SER A 330 -11.46 -8.46 -1.02
C SER A 330 -11.12 -8.15 0.44
N LEU A 331 -11.69 -7.10 1.02
CA LEU A 331 -11.45 -6.74 2.42
C LEU A 331 -12.11 -7.70 3.40
N ASP A 332 -13.34 -8.15 3.12
CA ASP A 332 -14.04 -9.15 3.93
C ASP A 332 -13.28 -10.48 3.93
N SER A 333 -12.91 -10.99 2.76
CA SER A 333 -12.13 -12.22 2.66
C SER A 333 -10.78 -12.09 3.36
N PHE A 334 -10.04 -10.99 3.12
CA PHE A 334 -8.72 -10.74 3.71
C PHE A 334 -8.76 -10.68 5.24
N SER A 335 -9.70 -9.94 5.81
CA SER A 335 -9.84 -9.84 7.27
C SER A 335 -10.28 -11.16 7.91
N ARG A 336 -11.16 -11.94 7.26
CA ARG A 336 -11.63 -13.25 7.78
C ARG A 336 -10.60 -14.38 7.67
N VAL A 337 -9.53 -14.20 6.89
CA VAL A 337 -8.40 -15.14 6.82
C VAL A 337 -7.21 -14.70 7.70
N GLY A 338 -7.41 -13.68 8.54
CA GLY A 338 -6.46 -13.22 9.54
C GLY A 338 -5.67 -11.96 9.17
N GLY A 339 -6.04 -11.28 8.10
CA GLY A 339 -5.46 -9.99 7.73
C GLY A 339 -5.93 -8.85 8.62
N VAL A 340 -5.18 -7.75 8.61
CA VAL A 340 -5.52 -6.52 9.34
C VAL A 340 -5.83 -5.41 8.34
N VAL A 341 -7.03 -4.83 8.41
CA VAL A 341 -7.44 -3.68 7.61
C VAL A 341 -7.33 -2.44 8.47
N VAL A 342 -6.54 -1.45 8.05
CA VAL A 342 -6.40 -0.16 8.73
C VAL A 342 -6.92 0.92 7.80
N VAL A 343 -7.94 1.66 8.22
CA VAL A 343 -8.51 2.78 7.46
C VAL A 343 -8.25 4.08 8.19
N LEU A 344 -7.65 5.04 7.49
CA LEU A 344 -7.46 6.40 7.96
C LEU A 344 -8.60 7.28 7.43
N ASP A 345 -9.23 8.03 8.31
CA ASP A 345 -10.33 8.94 7.98
C ASP A 345 -10.00 10.34 8.48
N GLY A 346 -9.80 11.24 7.51
CA GLY A 346 -9.55 12.65 7.73
C GLY A 346 -10.75 13.50 7.32
N GLY A 347 -10.91 14.65 7.96
CA GLY A 347 -11.87 15.68 7.57
C GLY A 347 -11.48 16.46 6.32
N GLY A 348 -10.58 15.93 5.49
CA GLY A 348 -10.15 16.53 4.23
C GLY A 348 -11.14 16.28 3.09
N GLY A 349 -10.98 17.05 2.01
CA GLY A 349 -11.75 16.84 0.78
C GLY A 349 -13.26 16.97 0.97
N VAL A 350 -14.00 16.04 0.35
CA VAL A 350 -15.47 15.95 0.43
C VAL A 350 -15.97 15.19 1.67
N GLY A 351 -15.06 14.66 2.52
CA GLY A 351 -15.43 13.96 3.76
C GLY A 351 -16.30 12.71 3.56
N GLN A 352 -16.06 11.95 2.47
CA GLN A 352 -16.88 10.80 2.07
C GLN A 352 -16.29 9.44 2.48
N MET A 353 -15.27 9.42 3.33
CA MET A 353 -14.78 8.18 3.95
C MET A 353 -15.86 7.38 4.71
N PRO A 354 -16.87 8.00 5.35
CA PRO A 354 -18.02 7.26 5.91
C PRO A 354 -18.81 6.46 4.85
N SER A 355 -18.95 7.01 3.63
CA SER A 355 -19.57 6.29 2.51
C SER A 355 -18.70 5.10 2.08
N TYR A 356 -17.38 5.26 2.03
CA TYR A 356 -16.45 4.15 1.79
C TYR A 356 -16.57 3.07 2.87
N LEU A 357 -16.52 3.43 4.16
CA LEU A 357 -16.61 2.48 5.28
C LEU A 357 -17.90 1.65 5.23
N THR A 358 -19.02 2.29 4.87
CA THR A 358 -20.33 1.65 4.81
C THR A 358 -20.46 0.73 3.59
N SER A 359 -20.08 1.21 2.40
CA SER A 359 -20.14 0.44 1.15
C SER A 359 -19.14 -0.74 1.13
N ALA A 360 -17.96 -0.56 1.72
CA ALA A 360 -16.98 -1.62 1.97
C ALA A 360 -17.39 -2.60 3.08
N ALA A 361 -18.50 -2.33 3.78
CA ALA A 361 -19.01 -3.11 4.90
C ALA A 361 -18.02 -3.28 6.07
N LEU A 362 -17.16 -2.29 6.31
CA LEU A 362 -16.22 -2.28 7.44
C LEU A 362 -16.86 -1.73 8.72
N LEU A 363 -17.69 -0.69 8.56
CA LEU A 363 -18.46 -0.06 9.64
C LEU A 363 -19.65 0.70 9.04
N ALA A 364 -20.87 0.43 9.51
CA ALA A 364 -22.05 1.19 9.11
C ALA A 364 -22.01 2.59 9.74
N THR A 365 -21.77 3.59 8.91
CA THR A 365 -21.65 5.00 9.32
C THR A 365 -22.60 5.89 8.52
N THR A 366 -23.02 6.99 9.13
CA THR A 366 -23.92 7.98 8.52
C THR A 366 -23.23 9.33 8.28
N GLY A 367 -21.97 9.45 8.70
CA GLY A 367 -21.16 10.65 8.51
C GLY A 367 -20.08 10.81 9.57
N GLN A 368 -19.42 11.96 9.52
CA GLN A 368 -18.33 12.32 10.41
C GLN A 368 -18.44 13.77 10.89
N THR A 369 -17.72 14.11 11.96
CA THR A 369 -17.70 15.46 12.50
C THR A 369 -16.27 15.83 12.88
N THR A 370 -15.78 16.98 12.40
CA THR A 370 -14.43 17.45 12.74
C THR A 370 -14.31 17.73 14.24
N VAL A 371 -13.23 17.22 14.84
CA VAL A 371 -12.92 17.36 16.27
C VAL A 371 -11.55 18.02 16.51
N THR A 372 -10.97 18.67 15.50
CA THR A 372 -9.68 19.39 15.61
C THR A 372 -9.58 20.24 16.87
N GLY A 373 -8.45 20.10 17.57
CA GLY A 373 -8.14 20.84 18.80
C GLY A 373 -8.87 20.34 20.05
N LYS A 374 -9.90 19.49 19.93
CA LYS A 374 -10.58 18.91 21.09
C LYS A 374 -9.68 17.89 21.80
N ALA A 375 -9.89 17.72 23.11
CA ALA A 375 -9.29 16.63 23.86
C ALA A 375 -9.97 15.31 23.48
N LEU A 376 -9.19 14.24 23.34
CA LEU A 376 -9.63 12.89 23.04
C LEU A 376 -9.17 11.95 24.13
N ASP A 377 -10.07 11.08 24.58
CA ASP A 377 -9.81 10.13 25.65
C ASP A 377 -9.59 8.73 25.08
N VAL A 378 -8.53 8.06 25.52
CA VAL A 378 -8.33 6.63 25.28
C VAL A 378 -9.22 5.87 26.27
N VAL A 379 -10.38 5.43 25.80
CA VAL A 379 -11.39 4.75 26.63
C VAL A 379 -11.17 3.23 26.72
N ALA A 380 -10.33 2.65 25.86
CA ALA A 380 -9.92 1.24 25.94
C ALA A 380 -8.38 1.08 25.92
N PRO A 381 -7.67 1.50 26.99
CA PRO A 381 -6.20 1.42 27.04
C PRO A 381 -5.64 -0.01 27.08
N GLY A 382 -6.48 -1.01 27.38
CA GLY A 382 -6.11 -2.43 27.33
C GLY A 382 -6.27 -3.07 25.95
N ASP A 383 -6.89 -2.37 25.00
CA ASP A 383 -6.97 -2.82 23.60
C ASP A 383 -5.60 -2.64 22.92
N ALA A 384 -5.21 -3.57 22.05
CA ALA A 384 -3.92 -3.53 21.35
C ALA A 384 -3.66 -2.20 20.62
N VAL A 385 -4.69 -1.53 20.11
CA VAL A 385 -4.59 -0.23 19.44
C VAL A 385 -4.40 0.92 20.46
N GLY A 386 -4.98 0.80 21.66
CA GLY A 386 -4.94 1.82 22.71
C GLY A 386 -3.72 1.75 23.64
N VAL A 387 -3.00 0.62 23.66
CA VAL A 387 -1.85 0.42 24.56
C VAL A 387 -0.77 1.48 24.33
N GLY A 388 -0.36 2.16 25.41
CA GLY A 388 0.72 3.15 25.39
C GLY A 388 0.40 4.43 24.62
N VAL A 389 -0.88 4.66 24.27
CA VAL A 389 -1.37 5.93 23.72
C VAL A 389 -1.63 6.89 24.89
N LEU A 390 -1.10 8.13 24.79
CA LEU A 390 -1.31 9.16 25.82
C LEU A 390 -2.79 9.54 25.90
N THR A 391 -3.31 9.74 27.12
CA THR A 391 -4.69 10.17 27.35
C THR A 391 -4.77 11.21 28.46
N PRO A 392 -5.55 12.30 28.31
CA PRO A 392 -6.12 12.76 27.04
C PRO A 392 -5.03 13.23 26.07
N TYR A 393 -5.35 13.31 24.77
CA TYR A 393 -4.50 13.98 23.78
C TYR A 393 -5.31 14.94 22.91
N SER A 394 -4.65 15.95 22.33
CA SER A 394 -5.34 16.90 21.44
C SER A 394 -5.49 16.29 20.05
N ALA A 395 -6.70 16.37 19.50
CA ALA A 395 -7.02 15.97 18.14
C ALA A 395 -6.26 16.85 17.12
N PRO A 396 -5.40 16.25 16.27
CA PRO A 396 -4.74 17.00 15.20
C PRO A 396 -5.71 17.69 14.24
N SER A 397 -5.15 18.59 13.42
CA SER A 397 -5.85 19.22 12.29
C SER A 397 -6.62 18.19 11.47
N ARG A 398 -7.86 18.51 11.12
CA ARG A 398 -8.80 17.66 10.37
C ARG A 398 -9.06 16.26 10.95
N SER A 399 -8.76 15.97 12.22
CA SER A 399 -9.28 14.76 12.87
C SER A 399 -10.81 14.79 12.97
N VAL A 400 -11.44 13.62 12.91
CA VAL A 400 -12.90 13.46 12.90
C VAL A 400 -13.37 12.43 13.92
N SER A 401 -14.57 12.62 14.46
CA SER A 401 -15.32 11.56 15.10
C SER A 401 -16.37 11.00 14.14
N LEU A 402 -16.63 9.70 14.25
CA LEU A 402 -17.53 8.97 13.37
C LEU A 402 -18.94 8.90 13.97
N THR A 403 -19.95 9.01 13.10
CA THR A 403 -21.35 8.76 13.46
C THR A 403 -21.73 7.37 12.96
N THR A 404 -21.54 6.36 13.82
CA THR A 404 -21.87 4.96 13.54
C THR A 404 -23.29 4.61 14.00
N THR A 405 -23.97 3.74 13.24
CA THR A 405 -25.24 3.12 13.66
C THR A 405 -25.02 1.79 14.37
N GLU A 406 -23.79 1.25 14.32
CA GLU A 406 -23.43 0.04 15.05
C GLU A 406 -23.09 0.37 16.50
N PRO A 407 -23.77 -0.27 17.48
CA PRO A 407 -23.42 -0.11 18.88
C PRO A 407 -22.09 -0.84 19.19
N PRO A 408 -21.32 -0.38 20.20
CA PRO A 408 -20.16 -1.11 20.69
C PRO A 408 -20.53 -2.54 21.12
N SER A 409 -19.61 -3.48 20.93
CA SER A 409 -19.79 -4.89 21.28
C SER A 409 -18.47 -5.48 21.78
N SER A 410 -18.47 -6.77 22.13
CA SER A 410 -17.23 -7.49 22.45
C SER A 410 -16.26 -7.58 21.27
N SER A 411 -16.75 -7.42 20.03
CA SER A 411 -15.94 -7.44 18.82
C SER A 411 -15.77 -6.08 18.17
N LEU A 412 -16.55 -5.05 18.55
CA LEU A 412 -16.41 -3.67 18.06
C LEU A 412 -16.15 -2.73 19.24
N ILE A 413 -14.89 -2.37 19.43
CA ILE A 413 -14.39 -1.62 20.57
C ILE A 413 -14.15 -0.17 20.14
N THR A 414 -14.69 0.79 20.90
CA THR A 414 -14.24 2.18 20.80
C THR A 414 -12.95 2.31 21.60
N VAL A 415 -11.86 2.65 20.93
CA VAL A 415 -10.53 2.77 21.56
C VAL A 415 -10.29 4.19 22.02
N VAL A 416 -10.67 5.15 21.18
CA VAL A 416 -10.59 6.59 21.47
C VAL A 416 -11.94 7.24 21.19
N SER A 417 -12.39 8.12 22.08
CA SER A 417 -13.61 8.91 21.89
C SER A 417 -13.38 10.40 22.16
N GLU A 418 -14.26 11.23 21.60
CA GLU A 418 -14.37 12.63 22.01
C GLU A 418 -15.31 12.71 23.22
N PRO A 419 -14.84 13.19 24.39
CA PRO A 419 -15.53 13.01 25.66
C PRO A 419 -16.88 13.73 25.72
N THR A 420 -17.03 14.88 25.05
CA THR A 420 -18.25 15.69 25.12
C THR A 420 -19.41 15.04 24.35
N SER A 421 -19.14 14.55 23.15
CA SER A 421 -20.14 13.90 22.29
C SER A 421 -20.21 12.39 22.51
N SER A 422 -19.25 11.79 23.22
CA SER A 422 -19.05 10.35 23.34
C SER A 422 -18.96 9.61 22.00
N LYS A 423 -18.68 10.34 20.91
CA LYS A 423 -18.54 9.75 19.58
C LYS A 423 -17.15 9.11 19.43
N PRO A 424 -17.05 7.94 18.78
CA PRO A 424 -15.77 7.29 18.56
C PRO A 424 -14.90 8.08 17.57
N VAL A 425 -13.61 8.13 17.84
CA VAL A 425 -12.58 8.63 16.93
C VAL A 425 -11.72 7.48 16.42
N VAL A 426 -11.39 6.50 17.27
CA VAL A 426 -10.69 5.28 16.87
C VAL A 426 -11.54 4.08 17.26
N LEU A 427 -11.82 3.22 16.30
CA LEU A 427 -12.51 1.95 16.51
C LEU A 427 -11.59 0.79 16.13
N HIS A 428 -11.70 -0.29 16.91
CA HIS A 428 -11.05 -1.55 16.61
C HIS A 428 -12.11 -2.66 16.61
N ARG A 429 -12.24 -3.33 15.47
CA ARG A 429 -13.08 -4.50 15.31
C ARG A 429 -12.22 -5.76 15.20
N VAL A 430 -12.53 -6.76 16.01
CA VAL A 430 -12.02 -8.13 15.83
C VAL A 430 -12.98 -8.90 14.94
N VAL A 431 -12.48 -9.41 13.82
CA VAL A 431 -13.26 -10.17 12.83
C VAL A 431 -13.16 -11.65 13.15
N PHE A 432 -14.27 -12.23 13.60
CA PHE A 432 -14.42 -13.68 13.80
C PHE A 432 -15.17 -14.33 12.64
N LYS A 433 -15.18 -15.67 12.62
CA LYS A 433 -15.93 -16.47 11.64
C LYS A 433 -17.42 -16.15 11.67
#